data_AF-A1ZCY3-F1
#
_entry.id   AF-A1ZCY3-F1
#
_cell.length_a   1.000
_cell.length_b   1.000
_cell.length_c   1.000
_cell.angle_alpha   90.00
_cell.angle_beta   90.00
_cell.angle_gamma   90.00
#
_symmetry.space_group_name_H-M   'P 1'
#
loop_
_entity.id
_entity.type
_entity.pdbx_description
1 polymer ?
#
loop_
_entity_poly.entity_id
_entity_poly.type
_entity_poly.pdbx_seq_one_letter_code
_entity_poly.pdbx_strand_id
1 'polypeptide(L)'
;MEDHDLSKFSPEDLEKAQQVIKKANDISYFIKDSIAKMDFEKLTPEELERLFEIGEDVRQMHKDYEQRKKDLEDKRQSSENE
;
A
#
# COMPACT_ATOMS: atom_id res chain seq x y z
N MET A 1 11.37 2.74 -17.51
CA MET A 1 9.96 2.67 -17.09
C MET A 1 9.33 1.73 -18.08
N GLU A 2 8.89 0.55 -17.63
CA GLU A 2 8.11 -0.33 -18.50
C GLU A 2 6.73 0.31 -18.66
N ASP A 3 6.37 0.66 -19.88
CA ASP A 3 5.01 1.08 -20.22
C ASP A 3 4.11 -0.14 -20.08
N HIS A 4 3.44 -0.24 -18.93
CA HIS A 4 2.34 -1.18 -18.80
C HIS A 4 1.31 -0.85 -19.88
N ASP A 5 1.06 -1.80 -20.79
CA ASP A 5 0.07 -1.65 -21.84
C ASP A 5 -1.34 -1.55 -21.23
N LEU A 6 -1.77 -0.31 -20.96
CA LEU A 6 -3.06 0.01 -20.37
C LEU A 6 -4.23 -0.24 -21.35
N SER A 7 -3.95 -0.54 -22.63
CA SER A 7 -4.97 -0.74 -23.66
C SER A 7 -5.85 -1.97 -23.44
N LYS A 8 -5.41 -2.90 -22.58
CA LYS A 8 -6.14 -4.13 -22.22
C LYS A 8 -7.18 -3.94 -21.12
N PHE A 9 -7.17 -2.80 -20.43
CA PHE A 9 -8.09 -2.51 -19.32
C PHE A 9 -9.22 -1.59 -19.79
N SER A 10 -10.43 -1.83 -19.30
CA SER A 10 -11.54 -0.94 -19.61
C SER A 10 -11.30 0.44 -18.96
N PRO A 11 -11.81 1.53 -19.55
CA PRO A 11 -11.75 2.87 -18.94
C PRO A 11 -12.31 2.89 -17.51
N GLU A 12 -13.36 2.12 -17.24
CA GLU A 12 -13.98 2.00 -15.91
C GLU A 12 -13.05 1.31 -14.89
N ASP A 13 -12.29 0.30 -15.31
CA ASP A 13 -11.35 -0.40 -14.42
C ASP A 13 -10.14 0.48 -14.08
N LEU A 14 -9.65 1.24 -15.05
CA LEU A 14 -8.59 2.23 -14.83
C LEU A 14 -9.04 3.34 -13.90
N GLU A 15 -10.27 3.85 -14.06
CA GLU A 15 -10.83 4.87 -13.18
C GLU A 15 -11.00 4.33 -11.75
N LYS A 16 -11.52 3.11 -11.58
CA LYS A 16 -11.61 2.46 -10.26
C LYS A 16 -10.24 2.31 -9.62
N ALA A 17 -9.23 1.85 -10.37
CA ALA A 17 -7.87 1.70 -9.86
C ALA A 17 -7.29 3.05 -9.41
N GLN A 18 -7.47 4.10 -10.21
CA GLN A 18 -7.04 5.46 -9.85
C GLN A 18 -7.75 5.98 -8.59
N GLN A 19 -9.05 5.74 -8.44
CA GLN A 19 -9.79 6.11 -7.24
C GLN A 19 -9.30 5.37 -5.99
N VAL A 20 -8.98 4.07 -6.11
CA VAL A 20 -8.40 3.28 -5.03
C VAL A 20 -7.02 3.82 -4.63
N ILE A 21 -6.16 4.10 -5.60
CA ILE A 21 -4.83 4.69 -5.35
C ILE A 21 -4.95 6.04 -4.66
N LYS A 22 -5.86 6.91 -5.13
CA LYS A 22 -6.10 8.22 -4.53
C LYS A 22 -6.53 8.09 -3.06
N LYS A 23 -7.53 7.24 -2.77
CA LYS A 23 -7.98 7.00 -1.40
C LYS A 23 -6.88 6.45 -0.50
N ALA A 24 -6.07 5.51 -1.00
CA ALA A 24 -4.95 4.95 -0.25
C ALA A 24 -3.90 6.03 0.10
N ASN A 25 -3.60 6.92 -0.85
CA ASN A 25 -2.70 8.04 -0.62
C ASN A 25 -3.27 9.03 0.42
N ASP A 26 -4.55 9.39 0.31
CA ASP A 26 -5.20 10.30 1.25
C ASP A 26 -5.19 9.72 2.69
N ILE A 27 -5.47 8.42 2.84
CA ILE A 27 -5.39 7.71 4.13
C ILE A 27 -3.94 7.73 4.66
N SER A 28 -2.95 7.47 3.81
CA SER A 28 -1.54 7.48 4.21
C SER A 28 -1.11 8.86 4.71
N TYR A 29 -1.50 9.93 4.02
CA TYR A 29 -1.21 11.31 4.45
C TYR A 29 -1.89 11.65 5.77
N PHE A 30 -3.17 11.29 5.93
CA PHE A 30 -3.91 11.52 7.17
C PHE A 30 -3.25 10.82 8.36
N ILE A 31 -2.84 9.56 8.21
CA ILE A 31 -2.17 8.80 9.27
C ILE A 31 -0.84 9.48 9.65
N LYS A 32 -0.02 9.85 8.65
CA LYS A 32 1.26 10.53 8.89
C LYS A 32 1.08 11.86 9.63
N ASP A 33 0.12 12.67 9.20
CA ASP A 33 -0.18 13.97 9.83
C ASP A 33 -0.71 13.80 11.26
N SER A 34 -1.55 12.78 11.50
CA SER A 34 -2.07 12.46 12.83
C SER A 34 -0.95 12.04 13.78
N ILE A 35 -0.05 11.14 13.34
CA ILE A 35 1.10 10.71 14.14
C ILE A 35 2.04 11.88 14.43
N ALA A 36 2.30 12.75 13.45
CA ALA A 36 3.17 13.92 13.64
C ALA A 36 2.66 14.92 14.68
N LYS A 37 1.33 14.95 14.89
CA LYS A 37 0.66 15.81 15.88
C LYS A 37 0.43 15.12 17.23
N MET A 38 0.71 13.82 17.33
CA MET A 38 0.57 13.09 18.59
C MET A 38 1.65 13.51 19.58
N ASP A 39 1.21 13.74 20.82
CA ASP A 39 2.08 13.92 21.96
C ASP A 39 2.28 12.56 22.64
N PHE A 40 3.37 11.88 22.29
CA PHE A 40 3.64 10.53 22.78
C PHE A 40 3.80 10.44 24.30
N GLU A 41 4.11 11.54 24.99
CA GLU A 41 4.23 11.58 26.45
C GLU A 41 2.86 11.50 27.15
N LYS A 42 1.77 11.75 26.42
CA LYS A 42 0.39 11.70 26.94
C LYS A 42 -0.32 10.38 26.70
N LEU A 43 0.29 9.47 25.95
CA LEU A 43 -0.30 8.17 25.64
C LEU A 43 -0.09 7.22 26.82
N THR A 44 -1.11 6.40 27.12
CA THR A 44 -0.93 5.31 28.09
C THR A 44 -0.03 4.21 27.49
N PRO A 45 0.58 3.36 28.32
CA PRO A 45 1.32 2.20 27.84
C PRO A 45 0.49 1.33 26.88
N GLU A 46 -0.79 1.11 27.16
CA GLU A 46 -1.70 0.33 26.30
C GLU A 46 -1.95 1.01 24.94
N GLU A 47 -2.08 2.35 24.92
CA GLU A 47 -2.25 3.10 23.67
C GLU A 47 -0.98 3.07 22.81
N LEU A 48 0.19 3.14 23.46
CA LEU A 48 1.48 2.98 22.78
C LEU A 48 1.64 1.57 22.20
N GLU A 49 1.32 0.54 22.97
CA GLU A 49 1.39 -0.86 22.52
C GLU A 49 0.48 -1.09 21.31
N ARG A 50 -0.76 -0.55 21.36
CA ARG A 50 -1.68 -0.62 20.23
C ARG A 50 -1.19 0.12 18.98
N LEU A 51 -0.51 1.26 19.15
CA LEU A 51 0.12 1.96 18.01
C LEU A 51 1.26 1.14 17.39
N PHE A 52 2.03 0.42 18.22
CA PHE A 52 3.05 -0.50 17.73
C PHE A 52 2.44 -1.66 16.94
N GLU A 53 1.40 -2.31 17.46
CA GLU A 53 0.69 -3.39 16.76
C GLU A 53 0.18 -2.93 15.38
N ILE A 54 -0.47 -1.76 15.33
CA ILE A 54 -0.95 -1.17 14.06
C ILE A 54 0.23 -0.91 13.12
N GLY A 55 1.36 -0.42 13.64
CA GLY A 55 2.57 -0.18 12.86
C GLY A 55 3.19 -1.45 12.28
N GLU A 56 3.18 -2.56 13.04
CA GLU A 56 3.65 -3.86 12.57
C GLU A 56 2.73 -4.45 11.49
N ASP A 57 1.41 -4.37 11.67
CA ASP A 57 0.43 -4.82 10.69
C ASP A 57 0.59 -4.11 9.34
N VAL A 58 0.72 -2.77 9.37
CA VAL A 58 0.95 -1.97 8.15
C VAL A 58 2.27 -2.36 7.47
N ARG A 59 3.33 -2.59 8.25
CA ARG A 59 4.63 -3.04 7.73
C ARG A 59 4.51 -4.41 7.07
N GLN A 60 3.77 -5.33 7.67
CA GLN A 60 3.56 -6.68 7.12
C GLN A 60 2.74 -6.62 5.83
N MET A 61 1.66 -5.84 5.79
CA MET A 61 0.87 -5.62 4.57
C MET A 61 1.75 -5.09 3.41
N HIS A 62 2.65 -4.16 3.70
CA HIS A 62 3.56 -3.63 2.67
C HIS A 62 4.53 -4.69 2.15
N LYS A 63 5.07 -5.55 3.03
CA LYS A 63 5.92 -6.69 2.60
C LYS A 63 5.15 -7.67 1.72
N ASP A 64 3.93 -8.02 2.11
CA ASP A 64 3.10 -8.95 1.36
C ASP A 64 2.75 -8.40 -0.02
N TYR A 65 2.49 -7.09 -0.11
CA TYR A 65 2.28 -6.40 -1.38
C TYR A 65 3.51 -6.49 -2.29
N GLU A 66 4.69 -6.12 -1.80
CA GLU A 66 5.95 -6.19 -2.57
C GLU A 66 6.27 -7.62 -3.01
N GLN A 67 6.05 -8.62 -2.15
CA GLN A 67 6.24 -10.02 -2.49
C GLN A 67 5.29 -10.46 -3.60
N ARG A 68 3.99 -10.14 -3.49
CA ARG A 68 3.01 -10.47 -4.55
C ARG A 68 3.33 -9.76 -5.86
N LYS A 69 3.79 -8.52 -5.81
CA LYS A 69 4.23 -7.77 -6.98
C LYS A 69 5.40 -8.48 -7.67
N LYS A 70 6.41 -8.88 -6.89
CA LYS A 70 7.54 -9.66 -7.41
C LYS A 70 7.10 -11.00 -8.02
N ASP A 71 6.24 -11.74 -7.34
CA ASP A 71 5.72 -13.02 -7.85
C ASP A 71 4.95 -12.85 -9.19
N LEU A 72 4.26 -11.72 -9.36
CA LEU A 72 3.57 -11.38 -10.62
C LEU A 72 4.56 -11.00 -11.73
N GLU A 73 5.62 -10.27 -11.41
CA GLU A 73 6.70 -9.94 -12.35
C GLU A 73 7.43 -11.21 -12.82
N ASP A 74 7.80 -12.10 -11.90
CA ASP A 74 8.48 -13.37 -12.20
C ASP A 74 7.61 -14.28 -13.08
N LYS A 75 6.29 -14.36 -12.82
CA LYS A 75 5.33 -15.10 -13.65
C LYS A 75 5.19 -14.53 -15.07
N ARG A 76 5.23 -13.21 -15.21
CA ARG A 76 5.14 -12.56 -16.54
C ARG A 76 6.38 -12.86 -17.38
N GLN A 77 7.57 -12.76 -16.79
CA GLN A 77 8.84 -13.05 -17.48
C GLN A 77 8.96 -14.52 -17.91
N SER A 78 8.39 -15.44 -17.14
CA SER A 78 8.36 -16.87 -17.51
C SER A 78 7.32 -17.18 -18.60
N SER A 79 6.29 -16.36 -18.78
CA SER A 79 5.27 -16.52 -19.82
C SER A 79 5.65 -15.89 -21.18
N GLU A 80 6.59 -14.94 -21.20
CA GLU A 80 7.08 -14.28 -22.43
C GLU A 80 8.25 -15.02 -23.09
N ASN A 81 8.80 -16.06 -22.44
CA ASN A 81 9.90 -16.89 -22.95
C ASN A 81 9.45 -18.26 -23.49
N GLU A 82 8.14 -18.51 -23.59
CA GLU A 82 7.52 -19.67 -24.28
C GLU A 82 6.85 -19.23 -25.59
#